data_AF-A0A848W7K4-F1
#
_entry.id   AF-A0A848W7K4-F1
#
_cell.length_a   1.000
_cell.length_b   1.000
_cell.length_c   1.000
_cell.angle_alpha   90.00
_cell.angle_beta   90.00
_cell.angle_gamma   90.00
#
_symmetry.space_group_name_H-M   'P 1'
#
loop_
_entity.id
_entity.type
_entity.pdbx_description
1 polymer ?
#
loop_
_entity_poly.entity_id
_entity_poly.type
_entity_poly.pdbx_seq_one_letter_code
_entity_poly.pdbx_strand_id
1 'polypeptide(L)' 'MIEIVIERSTNAEGEATYQWKVFDDDQEIETGRNTHFSADHCEESAVEFCWSQLGYKPDKVTRH' A
#
# COMPACT_ATOMS: atom_id res chain seq x y z
N MET A 1 -11.76 10.15 2.81
CA MET A 1 -11.56 8.89 3.58
C MET A 1 -10.35 8.20 3.00
N ILE A 2 -9.41 7.77 3.84
CA ILE A 2 -8.09 7.34 3.37
C ILE A 2 -8.02 5.82 3.41
N GLU A 3 -7.91 5.21 2.24
CA GLU A 3 -7.83 3.76 2.08
C GLU A 3 -6.47 3.36 1.53
N ILE A 4 -5.89 2.32 2.11
CA ILE A 4 -4.71 1.63 1.58
C ILE A 4 -5.18 0.36 0.88
N VAL A 5 -4.75 0.16 -0.35
CA VAL A 5 -4.97 -1.08 -1.10
C VAL A 5 -3.62 -1.75 -1.33
N ILE A 6 -3.47 -2.99 -0.88
CA ILE A 6 -2.27 -3.80 -1.09
C ILE A 6 -2.57 -4.81 -2.17
N GLU A 7 -1.89 -4.69 -3.30
CA GLU A 7 -2.01 -5.58 -4.45
C GLU A 7 -0.88 -6.60 -4.46
N ARG A 8 -1.25 -7.88 -4.51
CA ARG A 8 -0.32 -8.97 -4.76
C ARG A 8 -0.11 -9.20 -6.25
N SER A 9 1.14 -9.28 -6.66
CA SER A 9 1.58 -9.67 -8.01
C SER A 9 2.61 -10.81 -7.93
N THR A 10 3.00 -11.34 -9.08
CA THR A 10 4.09 -12.31 -9.19
C THR A 10 5.13 -11.74 -10.14
N ASN A 11 6.38 -11.64 -9.68
CA ASN A 11 7.47 -11.13 -10.52
C ASN A 11 7.89 -12.15 -11.60
N ALA A 12 8.82 -11.77 -12.48
CA ALA A 12 9.32 -12.64 -13.54
C ALA A 12 10.03 -13.92 -13.01
N GLU A 13 10.43 -13.92 -11.74
CA GLU A 13 11.11 -15.02 -11.06
C GLU A 13 10.13 -15.98 -10.35
N GLY A 14 8.82 -15.67 -10.38
CA GLY A 14 7.77 -16.48 -9.76
C GLY A 14 7.53 -16.16 -8.27
N GLU A 15 8.15 -15.11 -7.75
CA GLU A 15 8.00 -14.69 -6.35
C GLU A 15 6.80 -13.76 -6.18
N ALA A 16 6.11 -13.91 -5.05
CA ALA A 16 5.02 -13.02 -4.70
C ALA A 16 5.58 -11.65 -4.30
N THR A 17 5.14 -10.62 -5.00
CA THR A 17 5.43 -9.22 -4.68
C THR A 17 4.16 -8.51 -4.27
N TYR A 18 4.31 -7.51 -3.42
CA TYR A 18 3.22 -6.71 -2.87
C TYR A 18 3.51 -5.24 -3.11
N GLN A 19 2.51 -4.50 -3.54
CA GLN A 19 2.59 -3.05 -3.74
C GLN A 19 1.38 -2.40 -3.11
N TRP A 20 1.59 -1.31 -2.38
CA TRP A 20 0.51 -0.55 -1.77
C TRP A 20 0.14 0.66 -2.64
N LYS A 21 -1.13 1.04 -2.58
CA LYS A 21 -1.71 2.25 -3.16
C LYS A 21 -2.53 2.96 -2.11
N VAL A 22 -2.52 4.28 -2.11
CA VAL A 22 -3.31 5.10 -1.19
C VAL A 22 -4.37 5.84 -1.99
N PHE A 23 -5.60 5.76 -1.51
CA PHE A 23 -6.76 6.43 -2.06
C PHE A 23 -7.31 7.43 -1.04
N ASP A 24 -7.73 8.60 -1.50
CA ASP A 24 -8.55 9.54 -0.74
C ASP A 24 -9.90 9.70 -1.43
N ASP A 25 -10.99 9.28 -0.78
CA ASP A 25 -12.36 9.30 -1.31
C ASP A 25 -12.45 8.74 -2.75
N ASP A 26 -11.96 7.50 -2.93
CA ASP A 26 -11.89 6.75 -4.20
C ASP A 26 -10.91 7.30 -5.25
N GLN A 27 -10.17 8.38 -4.96
CA GLN A 27 -9.12 8.89 -5.84
C GLN A 27 -7.76 8.36 -5.42
N GLU A 28 -7.04 7.66 -6.32
CA GLU A 28 -5.64 7.29 -6.07
C GLU A 28 -4.78 8.57 -5.93
N ILE A 29 -4.09 8.71 -4.79
CA ILE A 29 -3.23 9.87 -4.49
C ILE A 29 -1.75 9.50 -4.45
N GLU A 30 -1.39 8.25 -4.17
CA GLU A 30 -0.01 7.78 -4.19
C GLU A 30 0.05 6.27 -4.44
N THR A 31 1.11 5.84 -5.15
CA THR A 31 1.45 4.42 -5.31
C THR A 31 2.84 4.17 -4.74
N GLY A 32 2.97 3.13 -3.91
CA GLY A 32 4.24 2.70 -3.33
C GLY A 32 5.27 2.40 -4.41
N ARG A 33 6.40 3.14 -4.40
CA ARG A 33 7.45 3.00 -5.43
C ARG A 33 8.23 1.69 -5.34
N ASN A 34 8.25 1.07 -4.16
CA ASN A 34 8.95 -0.18 -3.91
C ASN A 34 7.95 -1.34 -3.90
N THR A 35 8.33 -2.44 -4.55
CA THR A 35 7.65 -3.72 -4.36
C THR A 35 8.26 -4.42 -3.15
N HIS A 36 7.39 -4.98 -2.32
CA HIS A 36 7.76 -5.70 -1.10
C HIS A 36 7.55 -7.19 -1.30
N PHE A 37 8.31 -8.04 -0.59
CA PHE A 37 8.13 -9.50 -0.62
C PHE A 37 7.23 -10.03 0.50
N SER A 38 6.75 -9.13 1.37
CA SER A 38 5.82 -9.44 2.45
C SER A 38 4.67 -8.44 2.45
N ALA A 39 3.44 -8.94 2.58
CA ALA A 39 2.24 -8.12 2.66
C ALA A 39 2.24 -7.24 3.91
N ASP A 40 2.74 -7.75 5.04
CA ASP A 40 2.78 -7.00 6.29
C ASP A 40 3.79 -5.84 6.21
N HIS A 41 4.99 -6.07 5.65
CA HIS A 41 5.95 -4.98 5.40
C HIS A 41 5.41 -3.95 4.40
N CYS A 42 4.62 -4.40 3.42
CA CYS A 42 3.95 -3.50 2.47
C CYS A 42 2.94 -2.61 3.20
N GLU A 43 2.13 -3.19 4.10
CA GLU A 43 1.18 -2.46 4.93
C GLU A 43 1.88 -1.46 5.86
N GLU A 44 2.93 -1.87 6.57
CA GLU A 44 3.69 -1.01 7.46
C GLU A 44 4.25 0.21 6.71
N SER A 45 4.81 0.00 5.52
CA SER A 45 5.32 1.09 4.68
C SER A 45 4.22 2.05 4.23
N ALA A 46 3.04 1.52 3.90
CA ALA A 46 1.89 2.33 3.48
C ALA A 46 1.33 3.16 4.65
N VAL A 47 1.22 2.56 5.84
CA VAL A 47 0.78 3.24 7.06
C VAL A 47 1.79 4.33 7.45
N GLU A 48 3.09 4.06 7.34
CA GLU A 48 4.15 5.03 7.58
C GLU A 48 4.05 6.21 6.62
N PHE A 49 3.76 5.96 5.34
CA PHE A 49 3.52 7.01 4.36
C PHE A 49 2.33 7.89 4.77
N CYS A 50 1.17 7.29 5.10
CA CYS A 50 0.00 8.05 5.55
C CYS A 50 0.33 8.91 6.79
N TRP A 51 1.03 8.34 7.78
CA TRP A 51 1.44 9.07 8.97
C TRP A 51 2.39 10.23 8.67
N SER A 52 3.42 9.97 7.88
CA SER A 52 4.54 10.91 7.69
C SER A 52 4.22 11.99 6.66
N GLN A 53 3.46 11.66 5.61
CA GLN A 53 3.17 12.57 4.50
C GLN A 53 1.79 13.21 4.61
N LEU A 54 0.78 12.45 5.04
CA LEU A 54 -0.60 12.94 5.11
C LEU A 54 -0.98 13.43 6.52
N GLY A 55 -0.27 12.99 7.56
CA GLY A 55 -0.44 13.44 8.93
C GLY A 55 -1.58 12.73 9.69
N TYR A 56 -2.15 11.66 9.14
CA TYR A 56 -3.20 10.86 9.77
C TYR A 56 -3.06 9.38 9.39
N LYS A 57 -3.68 8.50 10.19
CA LYS A 57 -3.70 7.06 9.90
C LYS A 57 -4.73 6.78 8.78
N PRO A 58 -4.54 5.73 7.98
CA PRO A 58 -5.58 5.26 7.07
C PRO A 58 -6.83 4.83 7.85
N ASP A 59 -7.99 5.06 7.26
CA ASP A 59 -9.28 4.62 7.78
C ASP A 59 -9.51 3.12 7.50
N LYS A 60 -8.97 2.64 6.36
CA LYS A 60 -9.18 1.27 5.87
C LYS A 60 -7.94 0.73 5.18
N VAL A 61 -7.70 -0.57 5.35
CA VAL A 61 -6.67 -1.31 4.61
C VAL A 61 -7.31 -2.53 3.96
N THR A 62 -7.17 -2.65 2.64
CA THR A 62 -7.70 -3.73 1.82
C THR A 62 -6.55 -4.53 1.21
N ARG A 63 -6.62 -5.87 1.24
CA ARG A 63 -5.58 -6.77 0.70
C ARG A 63 -6.16 -7.62 -0.45
N HIS A 64 -5.51 -7.61 -1.61
CA HIS A 64 -5.90 -8.34 -2.83
C HIS A 64 -4.86 -9.38 -3.27
#